data_AF-A0A068SX55-F1
#
_entry.id   AF-A0A068SX55-F1
#
_cell.length_a   1.000
_cell.length_b   1.000
_cell.length_c   1.000
_cell.angle_alpha   90.00
_cell.angle_beta   90.00
_cell.angle_gamma   90.00
#
_symmetry.space_group_name_H-M   'P 1'
#
loop_
_entity.id
_entity.type
_entity.pdbx_description
1 polymer ?
#
loop_
_entity_poly.entity_id
_entity_poly.type
_entity_poly.pdbx_seq_one_letter_code
_entity_poly.pdbx_strand_id
1 'polypeptide(L)'
;MTSPLFKILRRLDDANIHYFIERYQPDTVDITATVVGQRIEITVFEDDRVWISRFVGHETIEDEDILNEIIDQEIRAGQDTREKY
;
A
#
# COMPACT_ATOMS: atom_id res chain seq x y z
N MET A 1 4.61 27.48 -3.52
CA MET A 1 4.00 26.60 -2.51
C MET A 1 4.81 25.31 -2.44
N THR A 2 4.94 24.66 -1.28
CA THR A 2 5.63 23.37 -1.17
C THR A 2 4.66 22.25 -1.54
N SER A 3 5.02 21.43 -2.54
CA SER A 3 4.23 20.28 -3.01
C SER A 3 3.86 19.35 -1.84
N PRO A 4 2.65 18.77 -1.82
CA PRO A 4 2.24 17.77 -0.83
C PRO A 4 3.21 16.61 -0.70
N LEU A 5 3.84 16.19 -1.81
CA LEU A 5 4.86 15.14 -1.82
C LEU A 5 5.97 15.45 -0.80
N PHE A 6 6.67 16.57 -0.97
CA PHE A 6 7.77 16.93 -0.07
C PHE A 6 7.32 17.20 1.37
N LYS A 7 6.07 17.61 1.59
CA LYS A 7 5.52 17.73 2.95
C LYS A 7 5.32 16.35 3.60
N ILE A 8 4.85 15.37 2.85
CA ILE A 8 4.66 14.00 3.33
C ILE A 8 6.01 13.35 3.63
N LEU A 9 6.94 13.40 2.68
CA LEU A 9 8.29 12.84 2.84
C LEU A 9 8.97 13.42 4.09
N ARG A 10 8.94 14.74 4.26
CA ARG A 10 9.51 15.39 5.45
C ARG A 10 8.86 14.93 6.75
N ARG A 11 7.54 14.73 6.77
CA ARG A 11 6.84 14.24 7.97
C ARG A 11 7.20 12.79 8.29
N LEU A 12 7.46 11.96 7.28
CA LEU A 12 7.95 10.60 7.48
C LEU A 12 9.39 10.61 7.99
N ASP A 13 10.25 11.46 7.41
CA ASP A 13 11.64 11.65 7.84
C ASP A 13 11.72 12.14 9.30
N ASP A 14 10.95 13.19 9.65
CA ASP A 14 10.90 13.76 11.00
C ASP A 14 10.40 12.72 12.04
N ALA A 15 9.58 11.76 11.61
CA ALA A 15 9.06 10.68 12.44
C ALA A 15 9.96 9.42 12.44
N ASN A 16 11.06 9.41 11.69
CA ASN A 16 11.92 8.23 11.46
C ASN A 16 11.15 7.01 10.95
N ILE A 17 10.11 7.22 10.13
CA ILE A 17 9.35 6.14 9.50
C ILE A 17 10.04 5.80 8.17
N HIS A 18 10.39 4.52 7.98
CA HIS A 18 10.96 4.06 6.72
C HIS A 18 9.89 3.96 5.63
N TYR A 19 10.23 4.39 4.42
CA TYR A 19 9.35 4.32 3.26
C TYR A 19 10.14 4.10 1.97
N PHE A 20 9.42 3.61 0.96
CA PHE A 20 9.86 3.53 -0.43
C PHE A 20 9.10 4.56 -1.26
N ILE A 21 9.76 5.12 -2.28
CA ILE A 21 9.10 5.92 -3.32
C ILE A 21 9.06 5.08 -4.58
N GLU A 22 7.88 5.00 -5.15
CA GLU A 22 7.55 4.15 -6.28
C GLU A 22 6.74 4.96 -7.30
N ARG A 23 6.52 4.38 -8.48
CA ARG A 23 5.69 5.00 -9.52
C ARG A 23 4.97 3.93 -10.30
N TYR A 24 3.68 3.77 -10.03
CA TYR A 24 2.83 2.81 -10.73
C TYR A 24 2.06 3.41 -11.91
N GLN A 25 1.76 4.71 -11.85
CA GLN A 25 1.06 5.43 -12.92
C GLN A 25 1.82 6.68 -13.38
N PRO A 26 1.62 7.15 -14.62
CA PRO A 26 2.35 8.30 -15.14
C PRO A 26 2.12 9.60 -14.38
N ASP A 27 0.92 9.79 -13.83
CA ASP A 27 0.45 11.01 -13.16
C ASP A 27 0.58 10.93 -11.63
N THR A 28 1.25 9.91 -11.10
CA THR A 28 1.41 9.68 -9.66
C THR A 28 2.87 9.54 -9.21
N VAL A 29 3.08 9.84 -7.93
CA VAL A 29 4.19 9.34 -7.13
C VAL A 29 3.59 8.56 -5.95
N ASP A 30 4.02 7.31 -5.80
CA ASP A 30 3.51 6.41 -4.78
C ASP A 30 4.53 6.27 -3.65
N ILE A 31 4.05 6.23 -2.41
CA ILE A 31 4.88 6.11 -1.22
C ILE A 31 4.33 4.96 -0.39
N THR A 32 5.16 3.94 -0.18
CA THR A 32 4.84 2.83 0.70
C THR A 32 5.61 3.00 2.00
N ALA A 33 4.90 3.26 3.10
CA ALA A 33 5.47 3.39 4.44
C ALA A 33 5.03 2.22 5.32
N THR A 34 5.96 1.66 6.08
CA THR A 34 5.68 0.55 7.00
C THR A 34 5.90 1.01 8.43
N VAL A 35 4.91 0.76 9.28
CA VAL A 35 5.02 0.89 10.73
C VAL A 35 4.58 -0.42 11.37
N VAL A 36 4.88 -0.62 12.65
CA VAL A 36 4.44 -1.79 13.41
C VAL A 36 2.92 -1.95 13.28
N GLY A 37 2.51 -3.13 12.81
CA GLY A 37 1.13 -3.53 12.57
C GLY A 37 0.44 -2.90 11.37
N GLN A 38 1.13 -2.07 10.56
CA GLN A 38 0.47 -1.36 9.45
C GLN A 38 1.38 -1.12 8.24
N ARG A 39 0.78 -1.28 7.05
CA ARG A 39 1.31 -0.73 5.81
C ARG A 39 0.43 0.44 5.40
N ILE A 40 1.06 1.55 5.02
CA ILE A 40 0.39 2.75 4.52
C ILE A 40 0.88 2.97 3.09
N GLU A 41 -0.06 3.03 2.16
CA GLU A 41 0.20 3.38 0.76
C GLU A 41 -0.37 4.78 0.52
N ILE A 42 0.47 5.68 0.00
CA ILE A 42 0.14 7.08 -0.22
C ILE A 42 0.41 7.40 -1.69
N THR A 43 -0.63 7.76 -2.43
CA THR A 43 -0.52 8.17 -3.83
C THR A 43 -0.68 9.68 -3.90
N VAL A 44 0.34 10.37 -4.43
CA VAL A 44 0.31 11.81 -4.69
C VAL A 44 0.18 12.02 -6.20
N PHE A 45 -0.86 12.72 -6.62
CA PHE A 45 -1.14 13.01 -8.02
C PHE A 45 -0.43 14.29 -8.48
N GLU A 46 -0.23 14.45 -9.80
CA GLU A 46 0.36 15.66 -10.38
C GLU A 46 -0.42 16.95 -10.04
N ASP A 47 -1.72 16.83 -9.77
CA ASP A 47 -2.62 17.92 -9.41
C ASP A 47 -2.70 18.18 -7.90
N ASP A 48 -1.71 17.69 -7.15
CA ASP A 48 -1.56 17.83 -5.70
C ASP A 48 -2.64 17.09 -4.86
N ARG A 49 -3.53 16.30 -5.47
CA ARG A 49 -4.41 15.39 -4.71
C ARG A 49 -3.58 14.29 -4.04
N VAL A 50 -4.08 13.79 -2.91
CA VAL A 50 -3.44 12.72 -2.14
C VAL A 50 -4.47 11.67 -1.76
N TRP A 51 -4.19 10.41 -2.09
CA TRP A 51 -4.93 9.25 -1.60
C TRP A 51 -4.09 8.48 -0.59
N ILE A 52 -4.73 7.96 0.45
CA ILE A 52 -4.08 7.17 1.49
C ILE A 52 -4.90 5.89 1.71
N SER A 53 -4.25 4.76 1.53
CA SER A 53 -4.75 3.43 1.87
C SER A 53 -3.98 2.91 3.08
N ARG A 54 -4.72 2.42 4.09
CA ARG A 54 -4.13 1.87 5.31
C ARG A 54 -4.52 0.40 5.42
N PHE A 55 -3.51 -0.45 5.51
CA PHE A 55 -3.65 -1.88 5.73
C PHE A 55 -3.20 -2.17 7.16
N VAL A 56 -4.09 -2.77 7.95
CA VAL A 56 -3.83 -3.12 9.35
C VAL A 56 -3.59 -4.62 9.42
N GLY A 57 -2.44 -5.02 9.96
CA GLY A 57 -2.11 -6.41 10.27
C GLY A 57 -2.27 -6.69 11.76
N HIS A 58 -2.49 -7.95 12.11
CA HIS A 58 -2.64 -8.39 13.51
C HIS A 58 -1.33 -8.87 14.15
N GLU A 59 -0.22 -8.85 13.41
CA GLU A 59 1.12 -9.28 13.86
C GLU A 59 1.22 -10.71 14.40
N THR A 60 0.17 -11.51 14.22
CA THR A 60 0.21 -12.94 14.50
C THR A 60 1.24 -13.61 13.60
N ILE A 61 2.06 -14.48 14.21
CA ILE A 61 2.93 -15.37 13.47
C ILE A 61 2.06 -16.56 13.05
N GLU A 62 1.79 -16.62 11.75
CA GLU A 62 1.05 -17.71 11.12
C GLU A 62 2.03 -18.74 10.54
N ASP A 63 1.54 -19.96 10.31
CA ASP A 63 2.30 -21.00 9.61
C ASP A 63 2.09 -20.94 8.09
N GLU A 64 2.77 -21.83 7.37
CA GLU A 64 2.71 -21.92 5.91
C GLU A 64 1.31 -22.32 5.40
N ASP A 65 0.48 -22.97 6.23
CA ASP A 65 -0.86 -23.38 5.82
C ASP A 65 -1.74 -22.16 5.52
N ILE A 66 -1.59 -21.08 6.29
CA ILE A 66 -2.29 -19.81 6.00
C ILE A 66 -1.90 -19.24 4.64
N LEU A 67 -0.63 -19.34 4.22
CA LEU A 67 -0.23 -18.89 2.88
C LEU A 67 -0.93 -19.70 1.79
N ASN A 68 -0.99 -21.03 1.95
CA ASN A 68 -1.68 -21.91 1.00
C ASN A 68 -3.17 -21.59 0.93
N GLU A 69 -3.82 -21.36 2.08
CA GLU A 69 -5.24 -20.97 2.13
C GLU A 69 -5.51 -19.66 1.39
N ILE A 70 -4.66 -18.64 1.56
CA ILE A 70 -4.79 -17.35 0.87
C ILE A 70 -4.65 -17.53 -0.65
N ILE A 71 -3.65 -18.30 -1.11
CA ILE A 71 -3.44 -18.56 -2.54
C ILE A 71 -4.65 -19.27 -3.15
N ASP A 72 -5.18 -20.29 -2.47
CA ASP A 72 -6.36 -21.03 -2.95
C ASP A 72 -7.60 -20.13 -3.03
N GLN A 73 -7.79 -19.22 -2.08
CA GLN A 73 -8.89 -18.26 -2.10
C GLN A 73 -8.80 -17.30 -3.30
N GLU A 74 -7.62 -16.75 -3.57
CA GLU A 74 -7.39 -15.84 -4.70
C GLU A 74 -7.60 -16.54 -6.05
N ILE A 75 -7.18 -17.80 -6.19
CA ILE A 75 -7.42 -18.60 -7.40
C ILE A 75 -8.94 -18.77 -7.63
N ARG A 76 -9.70 -19.11 -6.58
CA ARG A 76 -11.17 -19.29 -6.68
C ARG A 76 -11.87 -17.97 -7.04
N ALA A 77 -11.52 -16.87 -6.37
CA ALA A 77 -12.09 -15.55 -6.66
C ALA A 77 -11.83 -15.11 -8.12
N GLY A 78 -10.64 -15.41 -8.64
CA GLY A 78 -10.29 -15.15 -10.03
C GLY A 78 -11.08 -15.99 -11.05
N GLN A 79 -11.49 -17.21 -10.69
CA GLN A 79 -12.32 -18.08 -11.54
C GLN A 79 -13.78 -17.59 -11.61
N ASP A 80 -14.38 -17.25 -10.47
CA ASP A 80 -15.75 -16.71 -10.41
C ASP A 80 -15.92 -15.40 -11.19
N THR A 81 -14.85 -14.60 -11.29
CA THR A 81 -14.86 -13.34 -12.04
C THR A 81 -14.79 -13.59 -13.55
N ARG A 82 -14.14 -14.69 -13.99
CA ARG A 82 -14.02 -15.06 -15.41
C ARG A 82 -15.26 -15.77 -15.95
N GLU A 83 -16.05 -16.45 -15.11
CA GLU A 83 -17.30 -17.08 -15.53
C GLU A 83 -18.48 -16.10 -15.69
N LYS A 84 -18.32 -14.87 -15.20
CA LYS A 84 -19.34 -13.80 -15.29
C LYS A 84 -19.23 -12.90 -16.52
N TYR A 85 -18.27 -13.14 -17.41
CA TYR A 85 -18.08 -12.38 -18.66
C TYR A 85 -17.89 -13.29 -19.87
#